data_AF-A0A2E9QY80-F1
#
_entry.id   AF-A0A2E9QY80-F1
#
_cell.length_a   1.000
_cell.length_b   1.000
_cell.length_c   1.000
_cell.angle_alpha   90.00
_cell.angle_beta   90.00
_cell.angle_gamma   90.00
#
_symmetry.space_group_name_H-M   'P 1'
#
loop_
_entity.id
_entity.type
_entity.pdbx_description
1 polymer ?
#
loop_
_entity_poly.entity_id
_entity_poly.type
_entity_poly.pdbx_seq_one_letter_code
_entity_poly.pdbx_strand_id
1 'polypeptide(L)'
;MWFSVLGSVFANVTLVYSVVVNCCKAFGQAVLAPLVWRFLVRFEILLNGEVVCVSGVFGHGVLSNIVTYVERQEEHPECTLSVGGLGTYEGEHRHVGWAERELHEGDEVTIRVLPAGEFEQPKEMKASAFSSQLEDPVFGNIHYHMGYWLGEVYLAWGPFDLLRFRVFADEAGPSNEQRILFQDTMKGFHVMWPNIVEKMWYCHPVFSSVDELSKQLHSQCHAEFLQHPGHLRLLLSVSGEDTLRGYAVELQDGEVTHVEVRT
;
A
#
# COMPACT_ATOMS: atom_id res chain seq x y z
N MET A 1 -48.36 -10.46 -44.87
CA MET A 1 -48.19 -9.32 -43.96
C MET A 1 -47.89 -9.89 -42.57
N TRP A 2 -46.62 -10.21 -42.33
CA TRP A 2 -46.06 -10.66 -41.06
C TRP A 2 -44.70 -9.96 -40.96
N PHE A 3 -44.55 -9.04 -40.00
CA PHE A 3 -43.26 -8.43 -39.67
C PHE A 3 -42.58 -9.30 -38.62
N SER A 4 -41.38 -9.76 -38.94
CA SER A 4 -40.46 -10.41 -38.02
C SER A 4 -39.88 -9.39 -37.04
N VAL A 5 -40.03 -9.67 -35.75
CA VAL A 5 -39.33 -9.00 -34.65
C VAL A 5 -37.87 -9.43 -34.68
N LEU A 6 -36.96 -8.51 -35.00
CA LEU A 6 -35.52 -8.67 -34.73
C LEU A 6 -35.25 -8.08 -33.34
N GLY A 7 -35.09 -8.98 -32.37
CA GLY A 7 -34.55 -8.65 -31.07
C GLY A 7 -33.04 -8.48 -31.19
N SER A 8 -32.57 -7.24 -31.05
CA SER A 8 -31.14 -6.93 -30.93
C SER A 8 -30.68 -7.24 -29.51
N VAL A 9 -29.80 -8.23 -29.39
CA VAL A 9 -29.03 -8.46 -28.17
C VAL A 9 -27.84 -7.51 -28.21
N PHE A 10 -27.82 -6.49 -27.35
CA PHE A 10 -26.76 -5.50 -27.28
C PHE A 10 -25.65 -6.01 -26.35
N ALA A 11 -24.44 -6.15 -26.89
CA ALA A 11 -23.23 -6.39 -26.12
C ALA A 11 -22.39 -5.10 -26.13
N ASN A 12 -22.34 -4.40 -25.01
CA ASN A 12 -21.33 -3.37 -24.79
C ASN A 12 -19.98 -4.07 -24.67
N VAL A 13 -19.12 -3.93 -25.66
CA VAL A 13 -17.75 -4.45 -25.61
C VAL A 13 -16.83 -3.32 -25.14
N THR A 14 -16.58 -3.26 -23.84
CA THR A 14 -15.50 -2.42 -23.31
C THR A 14 -14.19 -3.21 -23.43
N LEU A 15 -13.31 -2.80 -24.35
CA LEU A 15 -11.94 -3.32 -24.42
C LEU A 15 -11.02 -2.41 -23.59
N VAL A 16 -10.74 -2.83 -22.36
CA VAL A 16 -9.76 -2.17 -21.50
C VAL A 16 -8.42 -2.88 -21.66
N TYR A 17 -7.49 -2.27 -22.40
CA TYR A 17 -6.09 -2.67 -22.34
C TYR A 17 -5.44 -1.93 -21.18
N SER A 18 -5.29 -2.61 -20.04
CA SER A 18 -4.55 -2.08 -18.90
C SER A 18 -3.19 -2.80 -18.82
N VAL A 19 -2.11 -2.04 -19.00
CA VAL A 19 -0.78 -2.51 -18.62
C VAL A 19 -0.60 -2.16 -17.14
N VAL A 20 -1.06 -3.06 -16.27
CA VAL A 20 -0.85 -2.92 -14.82
C VAL A 20 0.52 -3.50 -14.50
N VAL A 21 1.52 -2.63 -14.35
CA VAL A 21 2.81 -3.04 -13.78
C VAL A 21 2.67 -3.03 -12.27
N ASN A 22 2.36 -4.20 -11.69
CA ASN A 22 2.37 -4.38 -10.24
C ASN A 22 3.83 -4.45 -9.75
N CYS A 23 4.40 -3.30 -9.35
CA CYS A 23 5.77 -3.22 -8.85
C CYS A 23 5.95 -3.72 -7.40
N CYS A 24 5.04 -4.55 -6.89
CA CYS A 24 5.04 -4.91 -5.46
C CYS A 24 6.18 -5.85 -5.03
N LYS A 25 6.91 -6.51 -5.95
CA LYS A 25 7.99 -7.44 -5.57
C LYS A 25 9.06 -7.59 -6.67
N ALA A 26 10.06 -6.72 -6.72
CA ALA A 26 11.37 -7.05 -7.30
C ALA A 26 12.41 -5.97 -6.96
N PHE A 27 13.65 -6.42 -6.76
CA PHE A 27 14.90 -5.66 -6.55
C PHE A 27 15.30 -5.34 -5.11
N GLY A 28 15.96 -6.33 -4.50
CA GLY A 28 16.86 -6.12 -3.38
C GLY A 28 18.22 -5.56 -3.84
N GLN A 29 18.83 -4.81 -2.92
CA GLN A 29 20.21 -4.29 -2.89
C GLN A 29 20.57 -3.13 -3.84
N ALA A 30 20.61 -1.92 -3.29
CA ALA A 30 21.62 -0.91 -3.60
C ALA A 30 21.82 0.03 -2.39
N VAL A 31 23.10 0.31 -2.10
CA VAL A 31 23.66 0.92 -0.90
C VAL A 31 23.89 2.43 -1.10
N LEU A 32 23.55 3.21 -0.07
CA LEU A 32 23.98 4.58 0.30
C LEU A 32 23.86 5.73 -0.74
N ALA A 33 22.77 6.50 -0.61
CA ALA A 33 22.77 7.95 -0.79
C ALA A 33 21.77 8.58 0.21
N PRO A 34 22.07 9.75 0.82
CA PRO A 34 21.21 10.36 1.82
C PRO A 34 19.93 10.89 1.15
N LEU A 35 18.77 10.69 1.80
CA LEU A 35 17.41 10.91 1.26
C LEU A 35 17.04 9.94 0.13
N VAL A 36 16.88 8.67 0.55
CA VAL A 36 16.67 7.51 -0.32
C VAL A 36 15.32 7.59 -1.05
N TRP A 37 15.37 8.02 -2.31
CA TRP A 37 14.38 7.79 -3.37
C TRP A 37 14.19 6.29 -3.63
N ARG A 38 13.70 5.54 -2.64
CA ARG A 38 13.56 4.08 -2.69
C ARG A 38 12.50 3.73 -3.75
N PHE A 39 12.99 3.35 -4.93
CA PHE A 39 12.29 2.71 -6.05
C PHE A 39 11.03 3.43 -6.57
N LEU A 40 11.22 4.60 -7.19
CA LEU A 40 10.18 5.20 -8.00
C LEU A 40 10.23 4.62 -9.41
N VAL A 41 9.34 3.69 -9.75
CA VAL A 41 9.10 3.43 -11.17
C VAL A 41 8.43 4.66 -11.76
N ARG A 42 8.95 5.12 -12.89
CA ARG A 42 8.42 6.26 -13.64
C ARG A 42 8.02 5.83 -15.03
N PHE A 43 7.00 6.46 -15.59
CA PHE A 43 6.62 6.28 -16.98
C PHE A 43 6.78 7.59 -17.75
N GLU A 44 7.55 7.56 -18.83
CA GLU A 44 7.49 8.61 -19.85
C GLU A 44 6.44 8.21 -20.88
N ILE A 45 5.48 9.10 -21.09
CA ILE A 45 4.37 8.91 -22.00
C ILE A 45 4.56 9.82 -23.20
N LEU A 46 4.62 9.23 -24.39
CA LEU A 46 4.69 9.96 -25.64
C LEU A 46 3.44 9.70 -26.48
N LEU A 47 2.95 10.75 -27.14
CA LEU A 47 1.89 10.70 -28.14
C LEU A 47 2.46 11.20 -29.45
N ASN A 48 2.46 10.36 -30.49
CA ASN A 48 3.05 10.67 -31.80
C ASN A 48 4.51 11.15 -31.72
N GLY A 49 5.27 10.60 -30.77
CA GLY A 49 6.67 10.94 -30.53
C GLY A 49 6.90 12.19 -29.66
N GLU A 50 5.86 12.92 -29.27
CA GLU A 50 5.96 14.07 -28.37
C GLU A 50 5.70 13.67 -26.93
N VAL A 51 6.51 14.17 -25.99
CA VAL A 51 6.34 13.88 -24.56
C VAL A 51 5.08 14.57 -24.02
N VAL A 52 4.14 13.76 -23.55
CA VAL A 52 2.90 14.23 -22.90
C VAL A 52 3.14 14.51 -21.42
N CYS A 53 3.81 13.58 -20.74
CA CYS A 53 4.24 13.73 -19.35
C CYS A 53 5.27 12.66 -18.95
N VAL A 54 5.97 12.92 -17.85
CA VAL A 54 6.68 11.91 -17.06
C VAL A 54 5.95 11.70 -15.73
N SER A 55 5.29 10.56 -15.55
CA SER A 55 4.53 10.21 -14.35
C SER A 55 5.33 9.35 -13.38
N GLY A 56 5.01 9.45 -12.08
CA GLY A 56 5.68 8.74 -11.00
C GLY A 56 4.83 8.73 -9.72
N VAL A 57 4.99 7.75 -8.84
CA VAL A 57 4.34 7.76 -7.51
C VAL A 57 5.39 7.61 -6.44
N PHE A 58 5.27 8.40 -5.36
CA PHE A 58 6.13 8.25 -4.19
C PHE A 58 5.77 7.00 -3.39
N GLY A 59 6.78 6.20 -3.06
CA GLY A 59 6.63 5.03 -2.19
C GLY A 59 5.78 3.92 -2.81
N HIS A 60 4.84 3.39 -2.03
CA HIS A 60 3.92 2.36 -2.50
C HIS A 60 2.78 2.98 -3.30
N GLY A 61 2.53 2.44 -4.49
CA GLY A 61 1.46 2.93 -5.33
C GLY A 61 1.30 2.11 -6.59
N VAL A 62 0.40 2.60 -7.43
CA VAL A 62 0.09 2.07 -8.75
C VAL A 62 0.21 3.22 -9.73
N LEU A 63 0.93 2.99 -10.84
CA LEU A 63 0.86 3.84 -12.02
C LEU A 63 0.08 3.10 -13.09
N SER A 64 -0.82 3.81 -13.76
CA SER A 64 -1.71 3.26 -14.77
C SER A 64 -1.79 4.19 -15.96
N ASN A 65 -1.59 3.62 -17.15
CA ASN A 65 -1.88 4.27 -18.42
C ASN A 65 -2.99 3.46 -19.08
N ILE A 66 -4.12 4.10 -19.34
CA ILE A 66 -5.32 3.42 -19.83
C ILE A 66 -5.74 4.10 -21.12
N VAL A 67 -5.80 3.32 -22.20
CA VAL A 67 -6.48 3.72 -23.43
C VAL A 67 -7.90 3.16 -23.37
N THR A 68 -8.88 4.04 -23.46
CA THR A 68 -10.30 3.71 -23.34
C THR A 68 -10.99 4.02 -24.66
N TYR A 69 -11.69 3.04 -25.23
CA TYR A 69 -12.60 3.25 -26.36
C TYR A 69 -14.04 3.00 -25.91
N VAL A 70 -14.93 3.95 -26.18
CA VAL A 70 -16.35 3.87 -25.87
C VAL A 70 -17.15 4.20 -27.11
N GLU A 71 -18.02 3.28 -27.52
CA GLU A 71 -18.98 3.49 -28.59
C GLU A 71 -20.39 3.37 -28.01
N ARG A 72 -21.21 4.40 -28.22
CA ARG A 72 -22.61 4.43 -27.77
C ARG A 72 -23.52 4.64 -28.97
N GLN A 73 -24.73 4.09 -28.91
CA GLN A 73 -25.72 4.29 -29.95
C GLN A 73 -26.09 5.78 -30.00
N GLU A 74 -25.98 6.40 -31.18
CA GLU A 74 -26.29 7.83 -31.44
C GLU A 74 -25.25 8.86 -30.96
N GLU A 75 -24.11 8.45 -30.41
CA GLU A 75 -22.99 9.36 -30.07
C GLU A 75 -21.76 9.06 -30.93
N HIS A 76 -20.89 10.06 -31.09
CA HIS A 76 -19.58 9.83 -31.71
C HIS A 76 -18.73 8.93 -30.79
N PRO A 77 -17.99 7.96 -31.34
CA PRO A 77 -17.11 7.12 -30.54
C PRO A 77 -16.03 7.98 -29.88
N GLU A 78 -15.76 7.69 -28.62
CA GLU A 78 -14.77 8.39 -27.80
C GLU A 78 -13.57 7.46 -27.58
N CYS A 79 -12.36 7.94 -27.90
CA CYS A 79 -11.12 7.25 -27.60
C CYS A 79 -10.22 8.17 -26.77
N THR A 80 -9.84 7.76 -25.56
CA THR A 80 -9.07 8.61 -24.65
C THR A 80 -7.89 7.86 -24.03
N LEU A 81 -6.78 8.57 -23.85
CA LEU A 81 -5.64 8.17 -23.04
C LEU A 81 -5.73 8.87 -21.67
N SER A 82 -5.76 8.08 -20.60
CA SER A 82 -5.64 8.56 -19.23
C SER A 82 -4.33 8.09 -18.61
N VAL A 83 -3.54 9.03 -18.10
CA VAL A 83 -2.31 8.77 -17.34
C VAL A 83 -2.56 9.14 -15.90
N GLY A 84 -2.63 8.13 -15.05
CA GLY A 84 -2.98 8.30 -13.65
C GLY A 84 -2.36 7.24 -12.75
N GLY A 85 -2.82 7.21 -11.51
CA GLY A 85 -2.34 6.26 -10.52
C GLY A 85 -2.97 6.43 -9.17
N LEU A 86 -2.47 5.64 -8.22
CA LEU A 86 -2.74 5.76 -6.81
C LEU A 86 -1.40 5.82 -6.07
N GLY A 87 -1.15 6.87 -5.30
CA GLY A 87 0.08 7.01 -4.53
C GLY A 87 -0.20 7.62 -3.16
N THR A 88 0.78 7.56 -2.26
CA THR A 88 0.72 8.22 -0.96
C THR A 88 1.27 9.64 -1.08
N TYR A 89 0.42 10.63 -0.83
CA TYR A 89 0.74 12.06 -0.84
C TYR A 89 0.33 12.64 0.51
N GLU A 90 1.24 13.33 1.20
CA GLU A 90 1.00 13.91 2.54
C GLU A 90 0.53 12.89 3.58
N GLY A 91 0.90 11.61 3.41
CA GLY A 91 0.47 10.51 4.28
C GLY A 91 -0.88 9.87 3.90
N GLU A 92 -1.55 10.37 2.87
CA GLU A 92 -2.85 9.87 2.41
C GLU A 92 -2.75 9.24 1.02
N HIS A 93 -3.51 8.17 0.78
CA HIS A 93 -3.62 7.60 -0.56
C HIS A 93 -4.55 8.46 -1.43
N ARG A 94 -4.02 8.97 -2.53
CA ARG A 94 -4.77 9.82 -3.47
C ARG A 94 -4.71 9.24 -4.86
N HIS A 95 -5.86 9.25 -5.54
CA HIS A 95 -5.88 9.06 -6.98
C HIS A 95 -5.29 10.30 -7.63
N VAL A 96 -4.34 10.08 -8.51
CA VAL A 96 -3.57 11.14 -9.15
C VAL A 96 -3.68 11.02 -10.66
N GLY A 97 -3.73 12.16 -11.34
CA GLY A 97 -3.79 12.26 -12.79
C GLY A 97 -2.76 13.24 -13.32
N TRP A 98 -2.02 12.84 -14.35
CA TRP A 98 -1.01 13.67 -15.03
C TRP A 98 -1.50 14.22 -16.37
N ALA A 99 -2.26 13.40 -17.10
CA ALA A 99 -2.75 13.76 -18.41
C ALA A 99 -4.02 12.98 -18.77
N GLU A 100 -4.88 13.66 -19.50
CA GLU A 100 -5.99 13.08 -20.25
C GLU A 100 -5.93 13.64 -21.66
N ARG A 101 -6.05 12.78 -22.67
CA ARG A 101 -5.97 13.15 -24.09
C ARG A 101 -7.02 12.38 -24.87
N GLU A 102 -7.71 13.08 -25.76
CA GLU A 102 -8.48 12.44 -26.83
C GLU A 102 -7.51 11.88 -27.88
N LEU A 103 -7.78 10.68 -28.37
CA LEU A 103 -7.00 9.97 -29.37
C LEU A 103 -7.82 9.83 -30.65
N HIS A 104 -7.15 9.94 -31.78
CA HIS A 104 -7.72 9.77 -33.10
C HIS A 104 -7.12 8.55 -33.81
N GLU A 105 -7.78 8.10 -34.87
CA GLU A 105 -7.24 7.03 -35.72
C GLU A 105 -5.85 7.42 -36.26
N GLY A 106 -4.88 6.53 -36.08
CA GLY A 106 -3.49 6.74 -36.48
C GLY A 106 -2.58 7.32 -35.39
N ASP A 107 -3.12 7.74 -34.25
CA ASP A 107 -2.31 8.15 -33.11
C ASP A 107 -1.53 6.97 -32.51
N GLU A 108 -0.27 7.21 -32.13
CA GLU A 108 0.60 6.26 -31.47
C GLU A 108 0.90 6.69 -30.04
N VAL A 109 0.57 5.83 -29.08
CA VAL A 109 0.96 6.00 -27.66
C VAL A 109 2.15 5.12 -27.34
N THR A 110 3.27 5.74 -26.96
CA THR A 110 4.45 5.04 -26.47
C THR A 110 4.59 5.24 -24.97
N ILE A 111 4.74 4.13 -24.23
CA ILE A 111 4.99 4.12 -22.78
C ILE A 111 6.41 3.60 -22.55
N ARG A 112 7.28 4.40 -21.92
CA ARG A 112 8.62 3.97 -21.53
C ARG A 112 8.74 3.86 -20.03
N VAL A 113 9.20 2.70 -19.56
CA VAL A 113 9.55 2.50 -18.14
C VAL A 113 10.93 3.08 -17.88
N LEU A 114 10.99 4.11 -17.04
CA LEU A 114 12.22 4.79 -16.68
C LEU A 114 12.72 4.32 -15.30
N PRO A 115 14.05 4.40 -15.05
CA PRO A 115 14.60 4.20 -13.72
C PRO A 115 14.12 5.29 -12.76
N ALA A 116 14.39 5.12 -11.46
CA ALA A 116 14.10 6.13 -10.45
C ALA A 116 14.71 7.50 -10.81
N GLY A 117 13.97 8.58 -10.51
CA GLY A 117 14.36 9.95 -10.81
C GLY A 117 13.21 10.93 -10.58
N GLU A 118 13.38 12.17 -11.07
CA GLU A 118 12.34 13.20 -11.00
C GLU A 118 11.18 12.93 -11.96
N PHE A 119 9.98 13.33 -11.59
CA PHE A 119 8.79 13.22 -12.43
C PHE A 119 7.91 14.45 -12.23
N GLU A 120 6.96 14.67 -13.14
CA GLU A 120 6.05 15.81 -13.07
C GLU A 120 5.07 15.66 -11.90
N GLN A 121 4.67 16.77 -11.29
CA GLN A 121 3.61 16.74 -10.29
C GLN A 121 2.26 16.40 -10.94
N PRO A 122 1.38 15.65 -10.26
CA PRO A 122 0.02 15.41 -10.76
C PRO A 122 -0.73 16.71 -10.99
N LYS A 123 -1.49 16.79 -12.08
CA LYS A 123 -2.40 17.91 -12.37
C LYS A 123 -3.72 17.77 -11.63
N GLU A 124 -4.13 16.54 -11.38
CA GLU A 124 -5.30 16.22 -10.57
C GLU A 124 -4.89 15.35 -9.39
N MET A 125 -5.43 15.67 -8.21
CA MET A 125 -5.39 14.80 -7.05
C MET A 125 -6.79 14.73 -6.46
N LYS A 126 -7.33 13.52 -6.36
CA LYS A 126 -8.60 13.24 -5.71
C LYS A 126 -8.32 12.34 -4.53
N ALA A 127 -8.86 12.69 -3.36
CA ALA A 127 -8.86 11.77 -2.23
C ALA A 127 -9.47 10.44 -2.69
N SER A 128 -8.89 9.31 -2.29
CA SER A 128 -9.54 8.04 -2.55
C SER A 128 -10.90 8.05 -1.87
N ALA A 129 -11.97 7.91 -2.66
CA ALA A 129 -13.35 7.96 -2.16
C ALA A 129 -13.69 6.79 -1.21
N PHE A 130 -12.73 5.90 -0.94
CA PHE A 130 -12.91 4.64 -0.21
C PHE A 130 -12.33 4.65 1.20
N SER A 131 -11.98 5.81 1.77
CA SER A 131 -11.67 5.85 3.21
C SER A 131 -12.96 5.82 4.03
N SER A 132 -13.64 4.66 4.06
CA SER A 132 -14.71 4.42 5.01
C SER A 132 -14.11 4.53 6.41
N GLN A 133 -14.70 5.38 7.26
CA GLN A 133 -14.35 5.45 8.67
C GLN A 133 -15.34 4.61 9.45
N LEU A 134 -14.84 3.81 10.38
CA LEU A 134 -15.64 3.00 11.29
C LEU A 134 -15.19 3.30 12.72
N GLU A 135 -16.15 3.62 13.58
CA GLU A 135 -15.94 3.63 15.03
C GLU A 135 -16.19 2.20 15.53
N ASP A 136 -15.12 1.43 15.65
CA ASP A 136 -15.17 0.05 16.15
C ASP A 136 -15.11 0.01 17.68
N PRO A 137 -15.95 -0.79 18.36
CA PRO A 137 -15.99 -0.84 19.82
C PRO A 137 -14.70 -1.33 20.48
N VAL A 138 -13.81 -1.99 19.73
CA VAL A 138 -12.54 -2.54 20.21
C VAL A 138 -11.36 -1.78 19.63
N PHE A 139 -11.36 -1.53 18.33
CA PHE A 139 -10.26 -0.86 17.64
C PHE A 139 -10.34 0.67 17.68
N GLY A 140 -11.47 1.23 18.14
CA GLY A 140 -11.71 2.67 18.12
C GLY A 140 -11.94 3.20 16.70
N ASN A 141 -11.49 4.42 16.44
CA ASN A 141 -11.59 5.02 15.10
C ASN A 141 -10.61 4.34 14.15
N ILE A 142 -11.15 3.62 13.16
CA ILE A 142 -10.38 2.95 12.13
C ILE A 142 -10.80 3.40 10.73
N HIS A 143 -9.84 3.35 9.79
CA HIS A 143 -10.01 3.79 8.41
C HIS A 143 -9.79 2.62 7.46
N TYR A 144 -10.76 2.36 6.59
CA TYR A 144 -10.65 1.35 5.57
C TYR A 144 -9.66 1.78 4.49
N HIS A 145 -8.84 0.83 4.06
CA HIS A 145 -7.85 0.99 3.03
C HIS A 145 -7.63 -0.31 2.26
N MET A 146 -8.21 -0.42 1.07
CA MET A 146 -7.91 -1.46 0.06
C MET A 146 -7.71 -2.88 0.65
N GLY A 147 -8.70 -3.39 1.38
CA GLY A 147 -8.68 -4.74 1.97
C GLY A 147 -8.12 -4.84 3.38
N TYR A 148 -7.84 -3.72 4.04
CA TYR A 148 -7.52 -3.68 5.46
C TYR A 148 -8.00 -2.41 6.15
N TRP A 149 -8.09 -2.43 7.46
CA TRP A 149 -8.42 -1.29 8.32
C TRP A 149 -7.17 -0.82 9.05
N LEU A 150 -6.94 0.49 9.08
CA LEU A 150 -5.88 1.16 9.80
C LEU A 150 -6.42 1.80 11.07
N GLY A 151 -5.67 1.67 12.17
CA GLY A 151 -5.97 2.41 13.39
C GLY A 151 -4.75 2.60 14.26
N GLU A 152 -4.95 3.34 15.35
CA GLU A 152 -3.92 3.69 16.30
C GLU A 152 -4.44 3.49 17.73
N VAL A 153 -3.59 2.95 18.61
CA VAL A 153 -3.87 2.84 20.04
C VAL A 153 -2.65 3.26 20.85
N TYR A 154 -2.87 4.10 21.86
CA TYR A 154 -1.82 4.50 22.79
C TYR A 154 -1.52 3.38 23.76
N LEU A 155 -0.23 3.12 23.95
CA LEU A 155 0.26 2.06 24.82
C LEU A 155 0.77 2.65 26.14
N ALA A 156 0.65 1.86 27.21
CA ALA A 156 1.16 2.21 28.54
C ALA A 156 2.20 1.19 29.04
N TRP A 157 2.83 0.45 28.12
CA TRP A 157 3.76 -0.63 28.45
C TRP A 157 4.88 -0.74 27.42
N GLY A 158 6.02 -1.29 27.85
CA GLY A 158 7.21 -1.41 27.01
C GLY A 158 7.85 -0.06 26.66
N PRO A 159 8.72 -0.01 25.63
CA PRO A 159 9.28 1.25 25.13
C PRO A 159 8.34 2.03 24.20
N PHE A 160 7.07 1.60 24.06
CA PHE A 160 6.16 2.12 23.05
C PHE A 160 5.11 3.05 23.64
N ASP A 161 4.90 4.17 22.96
CA ASP A 161 3.82 5.11 23.27
C ASP A 161 2.62 4.91 22.35
N LEU A 162 2.87 4.37 21.14
CA LEU A 162 1.89 4.26 20.07
C LEU A 162 2.03 2.93 19.33
N LEU A 163 0.92 2.21 19.21
CA LEU A 163 0.77 1.09 18.30
C LEU A 163 -0.09 1.52 17.12
N ARG A 164 0.51 1.50 15.92
CA ARG A 164 -0.25 1.55 14.67
C ARG A 164 -0.59 0.13 14.25
N PHE A 165 -1.81 -0.13 13.84
CA PHE A 165 -2.19 -1.46 13.43
C PHE A 165 -2.91 -1.49 12.08
N ARG A 166 -2.78 -2.65 11.42
CA ARG A 166 -3.53 -3.05 10.23
C ARG A 166 -4.33 -4.29 10.54
N VAL A 167 -5.61 -4.30 10.19
CA VAL A 167 -6.47 -5.48 10.29
C VAL A 167 -6.99 -5.82 8.90
N PHE A 168 -6.59 -6.96 8.35
CA PHE A 168 -7.07 -7.39 7.03
C PHE A 168 -8.51 -7.88 7.14
N ALA A 169 -9.45 -7.08 6.65
CA ALA A 169 -10.87 -7.38 6.62
C ALA A 169 -11.54 -6.67 5.43
N ASP A 170 -12.78 -7.06 5.11
CA ASP A 170 -13.57 -6.38 4.08
C ASP A 170 -14.13 -5.04 4.58
N GLU A 171 -14.94 -4.39 3.76
CA GLU A 171 -15.57 -3.10 4.06
C GLU A 171 -16.58 -3.15 5.22
N ALA A 172 -16.99 -4.34 5.69
CA ALA A 172 -17.90 -4.46 6.83
C ALA A 172 -17.19 -4.26 8.18
N GLY A 173 -15.85 -4.25 8.18
CA GLY A 173 -15.04 -4.08 9.39
C GLY A 173 -14.36 -5.37 9.86
N PRO A 174 -13.54 -5.29 10.92
CA PRO A 174 -12.93 -6.46 11.54
C PRO A 174 -13.94 -7.54 11.97
N SER A 175 -13.53 -8.80 11.98
CA SER A 175 -14.34 -9.90 12.53
C SER A 175 -14.33 -9.93 14.07
N ASN A 176 -15.23 -10.69 14.69
CA ASN A 176 -15.20 -10.90 16.13
C ASN A 176 -13.95 -11.66 16.58
N GLU A 177 -13.43 -12.62 15.80
CA GLU A 177 -12.18 -13.30 16.14
C GLU A 177 -11.00 -12.31 16.13
N GLN A 178 -10.95 -11.39 15.17
CA GLN A 178 -9.91 -10.36 15.10
C GLN A 178 -9.98 -9.40 16.29
N ARG A 179 -11.19 -9.01 16.71
CA ARG A 179 -11.40 -8.19 17.92
C ARG A 179 -10.90 -8.91 19.18
N ILE A 180 -11.24 -10.20 19.33
CA ILE A 180 -10.77 -11.01 20.47
C ILE A 180 -9.24 -11.11 20.45
N LEU A 181 -8.65 -11.45 19.30
CA LEU A 181 -7.19 -11.54 19.14
C LEU A 181 -6.50 -10.23 19.50
N PHE A 182 -7.02 -9.09 19.04
CA PHE A 182 -6.50 -7.78 19.40
C PHE A 182 -6.58 -7.54 20.90
N GLN A 183 -7.74 -7.77 21.53
CA GLN A 183 -7.90 -7.58 22.98
C GLN A 183 -6.96 -8.46 23.79
N ASP A 184 -6.84 -9.74 23.44
CA ASP A 184 -5.99 -10.70 24.14
C ASP A 184 -4.51 -10.35 23.95
N THR A 185 -4.12 -9.96 22.74
CA THR A 185 -2.79 -9.42 22.45
C THR A 185 -2.50 -8.21 23.35
N MET A 186 -3.40 -7.23 23.38
CA MET A 186 -3.22 -5.98 24.13
C MET A 186 -3.17 -6.20 25.64
N LYS A 187 -3.94 -7.16 26.16
CA LYS A 187 -3.88 -7.56 27.58
C LYS A 187 -2.59 -8.32 27.90
N GLY A 188 -2.16 -9.22 27.01
CA GLY A 188 -1.01 -10.12 27.23
C GLY A 188 0.34 -9.52 26.86
N PHE A 189 0.40 -8.41 26.13
CA PHE A 189 1.65 -7.96 25.51
C PHE A 189 2.77 -7.71 26.49
N HIS A 190 2.47 -7.09 27.64
CA HIS A 190 3.47 -6.85 28.68
C HIS A 190 4.15 -8.13 29.19
N VAL A 191 3.45 -9.27 29.16
CA VAL A 191 3.99 -10.59 29.50
C VAL A 191 4.81 -11.16 28.35
N MET A 192 4.39 -10.94 27.10
CA MET A 192 5.10 -11.41 25.89
C MET A 192 6.38 -10.61 25.61
N TRP A 193 6.42 -9.34 26.00
CA TRP A 193 7.47 -8.40 25.61
C TRP A 193 8.90 -8.86 25.95
N PRO A 194 9.20 -9.36 27.17
CA PRO A 194 10.54 -9.88 27.48
C PRO A 194 11.01 -10.98 26.52
N ASN A 195 10.12 -11.91 26.15
CA ASN A 195 10.43 -12.98 25.20
C ASN A 195 10.66 -12.41 23.79
N ILE A 196 9.81 -11.49 23.34
CA ILE A 196 9.95 -10.82 22.03
C ILE A 196 11.34 -10.16 21.91
N VAL A 197 11.70 -9.31 22.88
CA VAL A 197 12.97 -8.58 22.82
C VAL A 197 14.18 -9.50 22.97
N GLU A 198 14.08 -10.56 23.76
CA GLU A 198 15.14 -11.58 23.87
C GLU A 198 15.37 -12.29 22.52
N LYS A 199 14.30 -12.71 21.84
CA LYS A 199 14.40 -13.34 20.51
C LYS A 199 14.97 -12.38 19.46
N MET A 200 14.55 -11.11 19.48
CA MET A 200 15.12 -10.08 18.61
C MET A 200 16.62 -9.88 18.85
N TRP A 201 17.03 -9.88 20.12
CA TRP A 201 18.43 -9.74 20.49
C TRP A 201 19.28 -10.92 19.99
N TYR A 202 18.81 -12.16 20.13
CA TYR A 202 19.52 -13.33 19.58
C TYR A 202 19.73 -13.27 18.05
N CYS A 203 18.83 -12.59 17.35
CA CYS A 203 18.94 -12.38 15.90
C CYS A 203 19.75 -11.13 15.53
N HIS A 204 20.16 -10.29 16.49
CA HIS A 204 20.88 -9.06 16.21
C HIS A 204 22.40 -9.18 16.41
N PRO A 205 23.22 -8.91 15.38
CA PRO A 205 24.66 -9.10 15.48
C PRO A 205 25.41 -7.98 16.23
N VAL A 206 24.77 -6.84 16.54
CA VAL A 206 25.48 -5.63 17.02
C VAL A 206 25.27 -5.33 18.51
N PHE A 207 24.10 -5.62 19.08
CA PHE A 207 23.79 -5.19 20.44
C PHE A 207 24.37 -6.17 21.47
N SER A 208 25.05 -5.62 22.47
CA SER A 208 25.73 -6.40 23.50
C SER A 208 24.78 -6.98 24.55
N SER A 209 23.56 -6.45 24.65
CA SER A 209 22.55 -6.88 25.63
C SER A 209 21.12 -6.57 25.18
N VAL A 210 20.16 -7.25 25.81
CA VAL A 210 18.71 -6.98 25.66
C VAL A 210 18.36 -5.54 26.05
N ASP A 211 18.95 -5.03 27.14
CA ASP A 211 18.70 -3.67 27.62
C ASP A 211 19.18 -2.60 26.62
N GLU A 212 20.30 -2.85 25.94
CA GLU A 212 20.82 -1.97 24.91
C GLU A 212 19.89 -1.93 23.69
N LEU A 213 19.49 -3.10 23.17
CA LEU A 213 18.51 -3.18 22.09
C LEU A 213 17.21 -2.46 22.49
N SER A 214 16.69 -2.74 23.69
CA SER A 214 15.42 -2.18 24.13
C SER A 214 15.42 -0.65 24.21
N LYS A 215 16.56 -0.03 24.53
CA LYS A 215 16.72 1.43 24.57
C LYS A 215 16.79 2.07 23.18
N GLN A 216 17.20 1.31 22.17
CA GLN A 216 17.32 1.81 20.80
C GLN A 216 16.03 1.67 19.99
N LEU A 217 15.06 0.89 20.46
CA LEU A 217 13.77 0.75 19.79
C LEU A 217 13.02 2.09 19.75
N HIS A 218 12.46 2.40 18.58
CA HIS A 218 11.53 3.51 18.44
C HIS A 218 10.27 3.28 19.26
N SER A 219 9.70 4.35 19.81
CA SER A 219 8.46 4.26 20.60
C SER A 219 7.20 4.02 19.77
N GLN A 220 7.32 3.95 18.44
CA GLN A 220 6.25 3.57 17.53
C GLN A 220 6.45 2.12 17.08
N CYS A 221 5.45 1.28 17.33
CA CYS A 221 5.37 -0.09 16.84
C CYS A 221 4.26 -0.21 15.78
N HIS A 222 4.44 -1.10 14.80
CA HIS A 222 3.40 -1.46 13.85
C HIS A 222 2.95 -2.92 14.06
N ALA A 223 1.65 -3.18 14.01
CA ALA A 223 1.08 -4.51 14.08
C ALA A 223 0.23 -4.83 12.85
N GLU A 224 0.39 -6.02 12.28
CA GLU A 224 -0.46 -6.54 11.21
C GLU A 224 -1.21 -7.77 11.72
N PHE A 225 -2.53 -7.63 11.85
CA PHE A 225 -3.46 -8.71 12.18
C PHE A 225 -3.87 -9.39 10.88
N LEU A 226 -3.24 -10.54 10.61
CA LEU A 226 -3.41 -11.29 9.37
C LEU A 226 -4.79 -11.97 9.34
N GLN A 227 -5.20 -12.42 8.15
CA GLN A 227 -6.48 -13.13 8.00
C GLN A 227 -6.50 -14.50 8.69
N HIS A 228 -5.33 -15.07 8.99
CA HIS A 228 -5.23 -16.33 9.71
C HIS A 228 -5.47 -16.12 11.21
N PRO A 229 -6.41 -16.85 11.84
CA PRO A 229 -6.66 -16.76 13.26
C PRO A 229 -5.38 -16.97 14.08
N GLY A 230 -5.18 -16.17 15.13
CA GLY A 230 -4.03 -16.28 16.02
C GLY A 230 -2.71 -15.73 15.47
N HIS A 231 -2.64 -15.30 14.21
CA HIS A 231 -1.42 -14.76 13.61
C HIS A 231 -1.34 -13.24 13.69
N LEU A 232 -0.25 -12.77 14.29
CA LEU A 232 0.08 -11.35 14.43
C LEU A 232 1.52 -11.13 13.97
N ARG A 233 1.76 -10.08 13.17
CA ARG A 233 3.10 -9.64 12.80
C ARG A 233 3.38 -8.27 13.39
N LEU A 234 4.47 -8.15 14.14
CA LEU A 234 4.96 -6.87 14.64
C LEU A 234 6.10 -6.38 13.74
N LEU A 235 6.05 -5.12 13.33
CA LEU A 235 7.16 -4.43 12.67
C LEU A 235 7.71 -3.38 13.62
N LEU A 236 8.99 -3.53 13.94
CA LEU A 236 9.73 -2.73 14.92
C LEU A 236 10.90 -2.06 14.22
N SER A 237 11.30 -0.88 14.68
CA SER A 237 12.47 -0.17 14.14
C SER A 237 13.41 0.24 15.28
N VAL A 238 14.71 0.25 15.00
CA VAL A 238 15.74 0.75 15.92
C VAL A 238 16.37 2.02 15.39
N SER A 239 16.70 2.92 16.30
CA SER A 239 17.44 4.14 16.05
C SER A 239 18.96 3.91 16.09
N GLY A 240 19.74 4.80 15.47
CA GLY A 240 21.21 4.81 15.60
C GLY A 240 22.01 4.04 14.55
N GLU A 241 21.37 3.41 13.54
CA GLU A 241 22.07 2.82 12.39
C GLU A 241 21.75 3.57 11.08
N ASP A 242 22.79 3.86 10.28
CA ASP A 242 22.68 4.56 8.99
C ASP A 242 21.83 3.81 7.96
N THR A 243 21.66 2.50 8.16
CA THR A 243 20.67 1.67 7.48
C THR A 243 19.61 1.31 8.50
N LEU A 244 18.41 1.90 8.41
CA LEU A 244 17.26 1.58 9.28
C LEU A 244 17.04 0.06 9.31
N ARG A 245 17.59 -0.62 10.32
CA ARG A 245 17.28 -2.02 10.57
C ARG A 245 15.94 -2.07 11.27
N GLY A 246 15.02 -2.78 10.64
CA GLY A 246 13.73 -3.14 11.22
C GLY A 246 13.74 -4.59 11.65
N TYR A 247 12.78 -4.96 12.48
CA TYR A 247 12.46 -6.35 12.77
C TYR A 247 11.03 -6.62 12.34
N ALA A 248 10.82 -7.78 11.73
CA ALA A 248 9.51 -8.37 11.61
C ALA A 248 9.44 -9.57 12.57
N VAL A 249 8.60 -9.47 13.59
CA VAL A 249 8.37 -10.54 14.57
C VAL A 249 7.02 -11.17 14.30
N GLU A 250 6.97 -12.47 14.05
CA GLU A 250 5.73 -13.21 13.89
C GLU A 250 5.36 -13.89 15.20
N LEU A 251 4.11 -13.69 15.60
CA LEU A 251 3.48 -14.26 16.78
C LEU A 251 2.34 -15.18 16.33
N GLN A 252 2.29 -16.37 16.93
CA GLN A 252 1.17 -17.29 16.78
C GLN A 252 0.68 -17.67 18.17
N ASP A 253 -0.59 -17.40 18.46
CA ASP A 253 -1.22 -17.71 19.75
C ASP A 253 -0.45 -17.13 20.97
N GLY A 254 0.19 -15.97 20.77
CA GLY A 254 0.98 -15.28 21.80
C GLY A 254 2.44 -15.72 21.92
N GLU A 255 2.88 -16.68 21.11
CA GLU A 255 4.26 -17.17 21.11
C GLU A 255 5.05 -16.67 19.90
N VAL A 256 6.33 -16.33 20.10
CA VAL A 256 7.23 -15.90 19.02
C VAL A 256 7.61 -17.11 18.16
N THR A 257 7.12 -17.14 16.92
CA THR A 257 7.41 -18.22 15.97
C THR A 257 8.56 -17.87 15.03
N HIS A 258 8.70 -16.59 14.68
CA HIS A 258 9.75 -16.15 13.76
C HIS A 258 10.21 -14.73 14.05
N VAL A 259 11.49 -14.47 13.81
CA VAL A 259 12.08 -13.12 13.83
C VAL A 259 12.92 -12.94 12.58
N GLU A 260 12.57 -11.94 11.78
CA GLU A 260 13.25 -11.55 10.56
C GLU A 260 13.92 -10.17 10.77
N VAL A 261 15.21 -10.08 10.50
CA VAL A 261 15.94 -8.79 10.44
C VAL A 261 15.77 -8.19 9.06
N ARG A 262 15.23 -6.97 8.98
CA ARG A 262 15.01 -6.23 7.74
C ARG A 262 16.06 -5.13 7.59
N THR A 263 16.71 -5.07 6.43
CA THR A 263 17.73 -4.07 6.06
C THR A 263 17.28 -3.27 4.84
#